data_AF-A0A094IT34-F1
#
_entry.id   AF-A0A094IT34-F1
#
_cell.length_a   1.000
_cell.length_b   1.000
_cell.length_c   1.000
_cell.angle_alpha   90.00
_cell.angle_beta   90.00
_cell.angle_gamma   90.00
#
_symmetry.space_group_name_H-M   'P 1'
#
loop_
_entity.id
_entity.type
_entity.pdbx_description
1 polymer ?
#
loop_
_entity_poly.entity_id
_entity_poly.type
_entity_poly.pdbx_seq_one_letter_code
_entity_poly.pdbx_strand_id
1 'polypeptide(L)'
;MSITSDIGDLARIVDYIDKAYEDGRLVKPDFSSAAVQSIHASNEEPSYTRMQVFVDANTPVPVEGQEGRLKVGPLDALTTPRICFQLANAVEWLHHLMPEELIRTCLPAGVTKYSGDSHDTAAHDSNVRKHVKNVTRRTIDRAIILGASFFRLLIQKAEFRQELESDSAKGHVDFIISKITPDHMLYLFKDGWDAISFNFIFHDGIRANAAEDGLRLELKEFIVTAGAILLYDVFRFCFQIPTKTAIGGFNHRLGRKEVAANYAKAPTQEPLARFSKSLGRLPASPIFEMKKKVVKAKMAADLPDAEGW
;
A
#
# COMPACT_ATOMS: atom_id res chain seq x y z
N MET A 1 -3.92 26.95 11.30
CA MET A 1 -5.21 27.55 10.92
C MET A 1 -6.28 26.62 11.46
N SER A 2 -6.95 27.06 12.53
CA SER A 2 -8.15 26.40 13.06
C SER A 2 -9.26 26.54 12.01
N ILE A 3 -10.07 25.50 11.90
CA ILE A 3 -11.07 25.34 10.84
C ILE A 3 -12.42 25.24 11.54
N THR A 4 -13.12 26.35 11.68
CA THR A 4 -14.54 26.34 12.07
C THR A 4 -15.36 26.11 10.80
N SER A 5 -15.87 24.88 10.62
CA SER A 5 -16.85 24.61 9.56
C SER A 5 -18.23 24.91 10.13
N ASP A 6 -18.93 25.92 9.61
CA ASP A 6 -20.31 26.13 10.02
C ASP A 6 -21.23 25.05 9.42
N ILE A 7 -22.46 24.94 9.92
CA ILE A 7 -23.45 23.96 9.44
C ILE A 7 -23.75 24.14 7.93
N GLY A 8 -23.64 25.37 7.41
CA GLY A 8 -23.81 25.68 6.00
C GLY A 8 -22.67 25.13 5.12
N ASP A 9 -21.43 25.15 5.61
CA ASP A 9 -20.28 24.55 4.93
C ASP A 9 -20.44 23.03 4.81
N LEU A 10 -21.01 22.36 5.83
CA LEU A 10 -21.26 20.92 5.78
C LEU A 10 -22.35 20.54 4.76
N ALA A 11 -23.44 21.32 4.67
CA ALA A 11 -24.47 21.11 3.66
C ALA A 11 -23.90 21.27 2.25
N ARG A 12 -23.06 22.29 2.03
CA ARG A 12 -22.38 22.51 0.74
C ARG A 12 -21.47 21.36 0.33
N ILE A 13 -20.81 20.71 1.30
CA ILE A 13 -19.99 19.52 1.04
C ILE A 13 -20.86 18.37 0.53
N VAL A 14 -22.01 18.12 1.18
CA VAL A 14 -22.94 17.06 0.77
C VAL A 14 -23.49 17.33 -0.63
N ASP A 15 -23.97 18.55 -0.89
CA ASP A 15 -24.48 18.95 -2.21
C ASP A 15 -23.42 18.78 -3.31
N TYR A 16 -22.17 19.16 -2.99
CA TYR A 16 -21.04 18.98 -3.91
C TYR A 16 -20.80 17.50 -4.24
N ILE A 17 -20.78 16.63 -3.21
CA ILE A 17 -20.58 15.20 -3.37
C ILE A 17 -21.73 14.58 -4.17
N ASP A 18 -22.98 14.92 -3.85
CA ASP A 18 -24.17 14.41 -4.53
C ASP A 18 -24.16 14.79 -6.01
N LYS A 19 -23.91 16.06 -6.33
CA LYS A 19 -23.76 16.51 -7.71
C LYS A 19 -22.61 15.80 -8.43
N ALA A 20 -21.49 15.53 -7.75
CA ALA A 20 -20.38 14.80 -8.35
C ALA A 20 -20.71 13.33 -8.65
N TYR A 21 -21.61 12.69 -7.87
CA TYR A 21 -22.17 11.39 -8.22
C TYR A 21 -23.14 11.47 -9.41
N GLU A 22 -24.04 12.46 -9.42
CA GLU A 22 -25.00 12.67 -10.52
C GLU A 22 -24.32 12.92 -11.86
N ASP A 23 -23.25 13.74 -11.86
CA ASP A 23 -22.46 14.05 -13.06
C ASP A 23 -21.49 12.91 -13.47
N GLY A 24 -21.43 11.80 -12.71
CA GLY A 24 -20.51 10.68 -12.97
C GLY A 24 -19.03 10.99 -12.69
N ARG A 25 -18.73 12.10 -12.01
CA ARG A 25 -17.35 12.48 -11.61
C ARG A 25 -16.83 11.66 -10.43
N LEU A 26 -17.74 11.10 -9.63
CA LEU A 26 -17.45 10.17 -8.55
C LEU A 26 -18.22 8.85 -8.76
N VAL A 27 -17.61 7.77 -8.32
CA VAL A 27 -18.20 6.43 -8.29
C VAL A 27 -18.30 5.96 -6.84
N LYS A 28 -19.26 5.08 -6.52
CA LYS A 28 -19.35 4.51 -5.18
C LYS A 28 -18.20 3.52 -4.94
N PRO A 29 -17.64 3.45 -3.72
CA PRO A 29 -16.67 2.43 -3.38
C PRO A 29 -17.31 1.04 -3.48
N ASP A 30 -16.55 0.09 -4.02
CA ASP A 30 -16.92 -1.31 -4.10
C ASP A 30 -16.27 -2.09 -2.94
N PHE A 31 -17.10 -2.46 -1.96
CA PHE A 31 -16.69 -3.12 -0.71
C PHE A 31 -16.87 -4.64 -0.74
N SER A 32 -16.96 -5.27 -1.90
CA SER A 32 -17.39 -6.68 -2.03
C SER A 32 -16.45 -7.75 -1.45
N SER A 33 -15.54 -7.45 -0.51
CA SER A 33 -14.36 -8.29 -0.27
C SER A 33 -14.00 -8.67 1.18
N ALA A 34 -14.34 -7.96 2.27
CA ALA A 34 -13.87 -8.42 3.60
C ALA A 34 -14.68 -9.59 4.17
N ALA A 35 -15.98 -9.67 3.88
CA ALA A 35 -16.79 -10.84 4.23
C ALA A 35 -16.30 -12.13 3.54
N VAL A 36 -15.69 -12.01 2.35
CA VAL A 36 -15.07 -13.12 1.62
C VAL A 36 -13.77 -13.58 2.29
N GLN A 37 -13.14 -12.72 3.08
CA GLN A 37 -11.85 -13.00 3.71
C GLN A 37 -11.95 -13.64 5.10
N SER A 38 -13.16 -13.99 5.56
CA SER A 38 -13.40 -14.79 6.77
C SER A 38 -12.70 -14.26 8.04
N ILE A 39 -12.57 -12.93 8.18
CA ILE A 39 -11.85 -12.29 9.30
C ILE A 39 -12.45 -12.58 10.70
N HIS A 40 -13.71 -13.03 10.75
CA HIS A 40 -14.43 -13.40 11.96
C HIS A 40 -14.52 -14.93 12.16
N ALA A 41 -13.87 -15.74 11.31
CA ALA A 41 -13.92 -17.19 11.44
C ALA A 41 -13.20 -17.65 12.72
N SER A 42 -13.89 -18.48 13.52
CA SER A 42 -13.42 -18.88 14.85
C SER A 42 -12.32 -19.95 14.82
N ASN A 43 -11.98 -20.53 13.66
CA ASN A 43 -11.46 -21.90 13.63
C ASN A 43 -10.02 -22.08 13.12
N GLU A 44 -9.44 -21.17 12.34
CA GLU A 44 -8.05 -21.32 11.90
C GLU A 44 -7.27 -20.01 12.00
N GLU A 45 -6.24 -20.02 12.84
CA GLU A 45 -5.29 -18.93 13.00
C GLU A 45 -4.54 -18.68 11.67
N PRO A 46 -4.60 -17.46 11.09
CA PRO A 46 -3.88 -17.18 9.84
C PRO A 46 -2.37 -17.40 9.98
N SER A 47 -1.79 -18.19 9.09
CA SER A 47 -0.35 -18.48 9.09
C SER A 47 0.50 -17.20 8.97
N TYR A 48 1.56 -17.10 9.76
CA TYR A 48 2.56 -16.04 9.64
C TYR A 48 3.76 -16.49 8.82
N THR A 49 3.92 -15.91 7.62
CA THR A 49 5.16 -16.02 6.84
C THR A 49 5.87 -14.69 6.82
N ARG A 50 7.09 -14.63 7.35
CA ARG A 50 7.91 -13.40 7.33
C ARG A 50 8.30 -13.03 5.92
N MET A 51 8.13 -11.76 5.56
CA MET A 51 8.54 -11.24 4.26
C MET A 51 10.05 -11.35 4.01
N GLN A 52 10.85 -11.45 5.08
CA GLN A 52 12.29 -11.68 4.98
C GLN A 52 12.65 -12.89 4.10
N VAL A 53 11.84 -13.96 4.13
CA VAL A 53 12.05 -15.15 3.29
C VAL A 53 12.06 -14.80 1.80
N PHE A 54 11.22 -13.85 1.38
CA PHE A 54 11.12 -13.40 -0.01
C PHE A 54 12.19 -12.36 -0.35
N VAL A 55 12.56 -11.51 0.61
CA VAL A 55 13.67 -10.57 0.48
C VAL A 55 14.99 -11.32 0.25
N ASP A 56 15.26 -12.34 1.06
CA ASP A 56 16.46 -13.18 0.96
C ASP A 56 16.50 -13.95 -0.37
N ALA A 57 15.35 -14.49 -0.80
CA ALA A 57 15.23 -15.16 -2.08
C ALA A 57 15.47 -14.22 -3.28
N ASN A 58 15.14 -12.93 -3.14
CA ASN A 58 15.34 -11.91 -4.16
C ASN A 58 16.72 -11.22 -4.06
N THR A 59 17.48 -11.46 -3.00
CA THR A 59 18.82 -10.87 -2.74
C THR A 59 19.84 -11.96 -2.37
N PRO A 60 20.16 -12.90 -3.27
CA PRO A 60 21.06 -14.01 -2.94
C PRO A 60 22.48 -13.52 -2.67
N VAL A 61 23.10 -14.06 -1.61
CA VAL A 61 24.50 -13.82 -1.26
C VAL A 61 25.40 -14.18 -2.45
N PRO A 62 26.38 -13.33 -2.81
CA PRO A 62 27.40 -13.68 -3.80
C PRO A 62 28.09 -14.99 -3.39
N VAL A 63 28.17 -15.97 -4.29
CA VAL A 63 28.93 -17.19 -4.06
C VAL A 63 30.40 -16.90 -4.35
N GLU A 64 31.31 -17.19 -3.41
CA GLU A 64 32.76 -17.09 -3.63
C GLU A 64 33.16 -17.82 -4.93
N GLY A 65 33.89 -17.14 -5.80
CA GLY A 65 34.32 -17.67 -7.10
C GLY A 65 33.27 -17.63 -8.23
N GLN A 66 32.09 -17.04 -8.02
CA GLN A 66 31.12 -16.71 -9.09
C GLN A 66 31.03 -15.22 -9.41
N GLU A 67 31.98 -14.42 -8.95
CA GLU A 67 32.17 -13.04 -9.40
C GLU A 67 32.31 -13.05 -10.94
N GLY A 68 31.33 -12.49 -11.66
CA GLY A 68 31.41 -12.33 -13.12
C GLY A 68 30.74 -13.42 -13.99
N ARG A 69 30.20 -14.53 -13.45
CA ARG A 69 29.55 -15.55 -14.31
C ARG A 69 28.09 -15.24 -14.62
N LEU A 70 27.91 -14.54 -15.74
CA LEU A 70 26.67 -14.37 -16.48
C LEU A 70 26.06 -15.75 -16.84
N LYS A 71 25.23 -16.33 -15.96
CA LYS A 71 24.21 -17.30 -16.42
C LYS A 71 23.02 -16.51 -16.98
N VAL A 72 23.26 -15.79 -18.08
CA VAL A 72 22.20 -15.24 -18.91
C VAL A 72 21.54 -16.45 -19.56
N GLY A 73 20.41 -16.89 -19.01
CA GLY A 73 19.39 -17.49 -19.86
C GLY A 73 19.02 -16.46 -20.94
N PRO A 74 18.57 -16.91 -22.13
CA PRO A 74 18.40 -16.04 -23.30
C PRO A 74 17.66 -14.76 -22.95
N LEU A 75 18.03 -13.67 -23.63
CA LEU A 75 17.58 -12.28 -23.58
C LEU A 75 16.04 -12.06 -23.57
N ASP A 76 15.35 -12.67 -22.61
CA ASP A 76 13.95 -12.51 -22.25
C ASP A 76 13.95 -12.28 -20.73
N ALA A 77 13.79 -11.08 -20.17
CA ALA A 77 13.23 -9.87 -20.74
C ALA A 77 13.60 -8.68 -19.84
N LEU A 78 13.52 -7.46 -20.40
CA LEU A 78 13.37 -6.19 -19.66
C LEU A 78 12.15 -6.18 -18.70
N THR A 79 11.39 -7.27 -18.64
CA THR A 79 10.22 -7.45 -17.79
C THR A 79 10.64 -7.68 -16.34
N THR A 80 10.36 -6.70 -15.49
CA THR A 80 10.50 -6.84 -14.04
C THR A 80 9.58 -7.96 -13.52
N PRO A 81 10.12 -8.98 -12.81
CA PRO A 81 9.33 -10.08 -12.24
C PRO A 81 8.27 -9.59 -11.24
N ARG A 82 7.18 -10.34 -11.09
CA ARG A 82 6.08 -9.97 -10.17
C ARG A 82 6.51 -9.83 -8.71
N ILE A 83 7.42 -10.69 -8.23
CA ILE A 83 7.96 -10.62 -6.86
C ILE A 83 8.56 -9.24 -6.53
N CYS A 84 9.21 -8.59 -7.51
CA CYS A 84 9.76 -7.25 -7.37
C CYS A 84 8.67 -6.21 -7.13
N PHE A 85 7.54 -6.33 -7.84
CA PHE A 85 6.38 -5.46 -7.63
C PHE A 85 5.66 -5.73 -6.31
N GLN A 86 5.62 -6.99 -5.84
CA GLN A 86 5.07 -7.31 -4.52
C GLN A 86 5.94 -6.72 -3.39
N LEU A 87 7.27 -6.85 -3.48
CA LEU A 87 8.18 -6.17 -2.55
C LEU A 87 8.02 -4.65 -2.60
N ALA A 88 7.89 -4.08 -3.80
CA ALA A 88 7.65 -2.65 -3.98
C ALA A 88 6.30 -2.19 -3.38
N ASN A 89 5.25 -3.00 -3.47
CA ASN A 89 3.96 -2.73 -2.81
C ASN A 89 4.11 -2.73 -1.29
N ALA A 90 4.89 -3.65 -0.72
CA ALA A 90 5.13 -3.69 0.72
C ALA A 90 5.96 -2.48 1.21
N VAL A 91 6.93 -2.03 0.40
CA VAL A 91 7.67 -0.78 0.68
C VAL A 91 6.74 0.43 0.61
N GLU A 92 5.91 0.53 -0.43
CA GLU A 92 4.92 1.62 -0.56
C GLU A 92 3.94 1.63 0.61
N TRP A 93 3.49 0.47 1.07
CA TRP A 93 2.57 0.37 2.19
C TRP A 93 3.16 0.89 3.50
N LEU A 94 4.46 0.66 3.74
CA LEU A 94 5.17 1.14 4.95
C LEU A 94 5.59 2.61 4.86
N HIS A 95 6.06 3.04 3.68
CA HIS A 95 6.74 4.33 3.50
C HIS A 95 5.91 5.35 2.72
N HIS A 96 4.78 4.95 2.15
CA HIS A 96 3.89 5.75 1.28
C HIS A 96 4.59 6.34 0.04
N LEU A 97 5.80 5.84 -0.25
CA LEU A 97 6.65 6.17 -1.38
C LEU A 97 7.72 5.06 -1.51
N MET A 98 8.63 5.21 -2.47
CA MET A 98 9.78 4.33 -2.62
C MET A 98 11.06 5.06 -2.15
N PRO A 99 11.60 4.74 -0.96
CA PRO A 99 12.88 5.28 -0.51
C PRO A 99 14.04 4.74 -1.36
N GLU A 100 15.02 5.58 -1.65
CA GLU A 100 16.16 5.25 -2.52
C GLU A 100 16.91 4.01 -2.04
N GLU A 101 17.10 3.90 -0.73
CA GLU A 101 17.81 2.82 -0.07
C GLU A 101 17.10 1.46 -0.17
N LEU A 102 15.78 1.44 -0.41
CA LEU A 102 14.98 0.22 -0.49
C LEU A 102 14.72 -0.26 -1.92
N ILE A 103 15.08 0.54 -2.94
CA ILE A 103 14.85 0.18 -4.34
C ILE A 103 15.60 -1.09 -4.70
N ARG A 104 16.88 -1.19 -4.28
CA ARG A 104 17.73 -2.35 -4.58
C ARG A 104 17.13 -3.65 -4.05
N THR A 105 16.46 -3.62 -2.91
CA THR A 105 15.75 -4.77 -2.31
C THR A 105 14.61 -5.27 -3.20
N CYS A 106 14.03 -4.37 -3.99
CA CYS A 106 12.93 -4.68 -4.91
C CYS A 106 13.43 -5.08 -6.31
N LEU A 107 14.73 -4.99 -6.61
CA LEU A 107 15.25 -5.36 -7.93
C LEU A 107 15.48 -6.86 -8.06
N PRO A 108 15.51 -7.43 -9.28
CA PRO A 108 15.77 -8.85 -9.46
C PRO A 108 17.17 -9.24 -8.98
N ALA A 109 17.26 -10.33 -8.21
CA ALA A 109 18.50 -11.00 -7.79
C ALA A 109 19.61 -11.08 -8.86
N GLY A 110 19.25 -11.35 -10.11
CA GLY A 110 20.22 -11.55 -11.20
C GLY A 110 20.92 -10.25 -11.62
N VAL A 111 20.29 -9.11 -11.38
CA VAL A 111 20.75 -7.78 -11.77
C VAL A 111 21.49 -7.11 -10.60
N THR A 112 21.15 -7.44 -9.36
CA THR A 112 21.85 -6.98 -8.15
C THR A 112 23.18 -7.70 -7.89
N LYS A 113 23.41 -8.85 -8.53
CA LYS A 113 24.67 -9.63 -8.43
C LYS A 113 25.90 -8.92 -9.01
N TYR A 114 25.71 -7.91 -9.84
CA TYR A 114 26.80 -7.16 -10.45
C TYR A 114 26.76 -5.72 -9.93
N SER A 115 27.89 -5.25 -9.41
CA SER A 115 28.09 -3.94 -8.79
C SER A 115 28.08 -2.75 -9.78
N GLY A 116 27.56 -2.93 -11.00
CA GLY A 116 27.55 -1.92 -12.04
C GLY A 116 26.16 -1.35 -12.32
N ASP A 117 26.11 -0.05 -12.61
CA ASP A 117 24.96 0.63 -13.22
C ASP A 117 24.76 0.12 -14.67
N SER A 118 24.23 -1.10 -14.78
CA SER A 118 23.89 -1.68 -16.08
C SER A 118 22.59 -1.08 -16.61
N HIS A 119 22.42 -1.08 -17.93
CA HIS A 119 21.17 -0.69 -18.58
C HIS A 119 19.96 -1.47 -18.01
N ASP A 120 20.14 -2.75 -17.67
CA ASP A 120 19.09 -3.59 -17.10
C ASP A 120 18.74 -3.17 -15.67
N THR A 121 19.74 -2.78 -14.87
CA THR A 121 19.54 -2.21 -13.52
C THR A 121 18.67 -0.96 -13.60
N ALA A 122 19.03 -0.03 -14.50
CA ALA A 122 18.29 1.22 -14.70
C ALA A 122 16.86 0.97 -15.21
N ALA A 123 16.66 -0.01 -16.10
CA ALA A 123 15.34 -0.38 -16.59
C ALA A 123 14.43 -0.93 -15.48
N HIS A 124 14.95 -1.84 -14.64
CA HIS A 124 14.17 -2.40 -13.52
C HIS A 124 13.89 -1.38 -12.43
N ASP A 125 14.86 -0.54 -12.09
CA ASP A 125 14.68 0.60 -11.17
C ASP A 125 13.52 1.50 -11.65
N SER A 126 13.58 1.95 -12.91
CA SER A 126 12.54 2.79 -13.50
C SER A 126 11.16 2.15 -13.45
N ASN A 127 11.08 0.85 -13.75
CA ASN A 127 9.83 0.08 -13.67
C ASN A 127 9.28 0.01 -12.24
N VAL A 128 10.13 -0.26 -11.24
CA VAL A 128 9.73 -0.32 -9.83
C VAL A 128 9.24 1.03 -9.34
N ARG A 129 9.97 2.13 -9.64
CA ARG A 129 9.54 3.49 -9.27
C ARG A 129 8.22 3.88 -9.90
N LYS A 130 8.06 3.59 -11.20
CA LYS A 130 6.81 3.86 -11.93
C LYS A 130 5.65 3.08 -11.34
N HIS A 131 5.89 1.81 -10.97
CA HIS A 131 4.90 0.97 -10.32
C HIS A 131 4.44 1.56 -8.98
N VAL A 132 5.38 1.89 -8.08
CA VAL A 132 5.05 2.52 -6.78
C VAL A 132 4.29 3.82 -6.96
N LYS A 133 4.75 4.70 -7.87
CA LYS A 133 4.04 5.95 -8.18
C LYS A 133 2.59 5.70 -8.62
N ASN A 134 2.35 4.64 -9.39
CA ASN A 134 1.01 4.26 -9.80
C ASN A 134 0.18 3.69 -8.65
N VAL A 135 0.78 2.89 -7.76
CA VAL A 135 0.14 2.38 -6.54
C VAL A 135 -0.30 3.54 -5.65
N THR A 136 0.61 4.43 -5.27
CA THR A 136 0.31 5.62 -4.46
C THR A 136 -0.78 6.47 -5.10
N ARG A 137 -0.73 6.69 -6.43
CA ARG A 137 -1.78 7.42 -7.14
C ARG A 137 -3.14 6.74 -7.01
N ARG A 138 -3.22 5.42 -7.19
CA ARG A 138 -4.45 4.63 -7.03
C ARG A 138 -4.95 4.64 -5.59
N THR A 139 -4.07 4.55 -4.60
CA THR A 139 -4.43 4.67 -3.18
C THR A 139 -5.09 6.02 -2.88
N ILE A 140 -4.54 7.12 -3.39
CA ILE A 140 -5.15 8.46 -3.25
C ILE A 140 -6.48 8.57 -4.00
N ASP A 141 -6.59 8.02 -5.21
CA ASP A 141 -7.87 7.98 -5.95
C ASP A 141 -8.94 7.22 -5.16
N ARG A 142 -8.59 6.07 -4.59
CA ARG A 142 -9.47 5.31 -3.71
C ARG A 142 -9.80 6.09 -2.44
N ALA A 143 -8.86 6.83 -1.86
CA ALA A 143 -9.11 7.68 -0.70
C ALA A 143 -10.14 8.77 -0.98
N ILE A 144 -10.08 9.40 -2.15
CA ILE A 144 -11.06 10.41 -2.57
C ILE A 144 -12.44 9.77 -2.75
N ILE A 145 -12.52 8.63 -3.43
CA ILE A 145 -13.78 7.90 -3.62
C ILE A 145 -14.39 7.46 -2.27
N LEU A 146 -13.56 6.81 -1.43
CA LEU A 146 -13.96 6.36 -0.12
C LEU A 146 -14.38 7.53 0.76
N GLY A 147 -13.57 8.59 0.80
CA GLY A 147 -13.83 9.81 1.56
C GLY A 147 -15.16 10.45 1.17
N ALA A 148 -15.48 10.53 -0.11
CA ALA A 148 -16.76 11.08 -0.55
C ALA A 148 -17.94 10.28 0.03
N SER A 149 -17.91 8.94 -0.10
CA SER A 149 -18.95 8.08 0.48
C SER A 149 -18.97 8.14 2.02
N PHE A 150 -17.80 8.14 2.64
CA PHE A 150 -17.61 8.08 4.09
C PHE A 150 -18.11 9.36 4.77
N PHE A 151 -17.64 10.53 4.32
CA PHE A 151 -18.02 11.82 4.92
C PHE A 151 -19.44 12.23 4.56
N ARG A 152 -19.95 11.89 3.38
CA ARG A 152 -21.37 12.09 3.05
C ARG A 152 -22.29 11.44 4.08
N LEU A 153 -21.95 10.24 4.57
CA LEU A 153 -22.71 9.55 5.61
C LEU A 153 -22.46 10.15 7.00
N LEU A 154 -21.21 10.49 7.33
CA LEU A 154 -20.88 11.03 8.65
C LEU A 154 -21.43 12.44 8.89
N ILE A 155 -21.46 13.31 7.89
CA ILE A 155 -22.01 14.68 7.99
C ILE A 155 -23.47 14.69 8.47
N GLN A 156 -24.22 13.64 8.17
CA GLN A 156 -25.62 13.52 8.59
C GLN A 156 -25.74 13.21 10.10
N LYS A 157 -24.69 12.69 10.73
CA LYS A 157 -24.67 12.29 12.15
C LYS A 157 -24.30 13.45 13.05
N ALA A 158 -25.03 13.59 14.16
CA ALA A 158 -24.78 14.64 15.15
C ALA A 158 -23.39 14.53 15.80
N GLU A 159 -22.94 13.31 16.09
CA GLU A 159 -21.61 13.02 16.67
C GLU A 159 -20.46 13.60 15.84
N PHE A 160 -20.53 13.49 14.51
CA PHE A 160 -19.47 14.00 13.64
C PHE A 160 -19.50 15.53 13.55
N ARG A 161 -20.70 16.14 13.58
CA ARG A 161 -20.84 17.59 13.60
C ARG A 161 -20.23 18.19 14.87
N GLN A 162 -20.47 17.56 16.02
CA GLN A 162 -19.89 17.97 17.29
C GLN A 162 -18.35 17.82 17.29
N GLU A 163 -17.83 16.74 16.72
CA GLU A 163 -16.38 16.53 16.62
C GLU A 163 -15.71 17.61 15.77
N LEU A 164 -16.34 18.03 14.66
CA LEU A 164 -15.85 19.08 13.77
C LEU A 164 -15.89 20.49 14.39
N GLU A 165 -16.64 20.70 15.47
CA GLU A 165 -16.57 21.94 16.27
C GLU A 165 -15.30 21.99 17.11
N SER A 166 -14.59 20.86 17.28
CA SER A 166 -13.31 20.83 17.96
C SER A 166 -12.19 21.40 17.06
N ASP A 167 -11.27 22.15 17.65
CA ASP A 167 -10.10 22.67 16.93
C ASP A 167 -8.95 21.65 16.82
N SER A 168 -9.21 20.37 17.13
CA SER A 168 -8.17 19.35 17.26
C SER A 168 -8.11 18.45 16.03
N ALA A 169 -7.10 18.65 15.18
CA ALA A 169 -6.82 17.72 14.08
C ALA A 169 -6.60 16.28 14.57
N LYS A 170 -6.05 16.11 15.79
CA LYS A 170 -5.91 14.80 16.42
C LYS A 170 -7.27 14.20 16.77
N GLY A 171 -8.19 14.98 17.35
CA GLY A 171 -9.55 14.54 17.67
C GLY A 171 -10.29 14.06 16.42
N HIS A 172 -10.19 14.83 15.33
CA HIS A 172 -10.77 14.45 14.04
C HIS A 172 -10.25 13.12 13.52
N VAL A 173 -8.93 12.89 13.60
CA VAL A 173 -8.32 11.61 13.19
C VAL A 173 -8.76 10.47 14.10
N ASP A 174 -8.76 10.66 15.42
CA ASP A 174 -9.19 9.66 16.40
C ASP A 174 -10.68 9.28 16.20
N PHE A 175 -11.53 10.26 15.88
CA PHE A 175 -12.92 10.00 15.51
C PHE A 175 -13.01 9.18 14.23
N ILE A 176 -12.26 9.53 13.18
CA ILE A 176 -12.26 8.77 11.92
C ILE A 176 -11.79 7.33 12.17
N ILE A 177 -10.75 7.12 12.98
CA ILE A 177 -10.28 5.80 13.41
C ILE A 177 -11.44 4.99 14.00
N SER A 178 -12.25 5.59 14.88
CA SER A 178 -13.40 4.91 15.51
C SER A 178 -14.50 4.46 14.53
N LYS A 179 -14.53 5.03 13.31
CA LYS A 179 -15.53 4.74 12.27
C LYS A 179 -14.96 3.91 11.12
N ILE A 180 -13.65 3.69 11.07
CA ILE A 180 -13.02 2.86 10.05
C ILE A 180 -13.34 1.38 10.30
N THR A 181 -13.72 0.68 9.23
CA THR A 181 -13.92 -0.78 9.23
C THR A 181 -12.80 -1.45 8.43
N PRO A 182 -12.62 -2.78 8.59
CA PRO A 182 -11.70 -3.54 7.75
C PRO A 182 -11.98 -3.41 6.25
N ASP A 183 -13.25 -3.32 5.84
CA ASP A 183 -13.64 -3.09 4.43
C ASP A 183 -13.07 -1.78 3.87
N HIS A 184 -13.07 -0.72 4.67
CA HIS A 184 -12.47 0.56 4.26
C HIS A 184 -10.98 0.40 3.98
N MET A 185 -10.25 -0.34 4.82
CA MET A 185 -8.81 -0.57 4.65
C MET A 185 -8.52 -1.52 3.49
N LEU A 186 -9.37 -2.53 3.31
CA LEU A 186 -9.28 -3.46 2.20
C LEU A 186 -9.43 -2.76 0.85
N TYR A 187 -10.41 -1.86 0.76
CA TYR A 187 -10.61 -1.00 -0.41
C TYR A 187 -9.45 -0.02 -0.60
N LEU A 188 -9.11 0.75 0.45
CA LEU A 188 -8.14 1.85 0.36
C LEU A 188 -6.77 1.37 -0.10
N PHE A 189 -6.24 0.34 0.56
CA PHE A 189 -4.89 -0.20 0.32
C PHE A 189 -4.88 -1.44 -0.56
N LYS A 190 -5.86 -1.56 -1.48
CA LYS A 190 -6.08 -2.76 -2.32
C LYS A 190 -4.81 -3.35 -2.94
N ASP A 191 -3.91 -2.51 -3.46
CA ASP A 191 -2.66 -2.95 -4.09
C ASP A 191 -1.64 -3.53 -3.08
N GLY A 192 -1.67 -3.07 -1.81
CA GLY A 192 -0.78 -3.54 -0.76
C GLY A 192 -1.07 -4.99 -0.33
N TRP A 193 -2.32 -5.43 -0.44
CA TRP A 193 -2.75 -6.78 0.00
C TRP A 193 -2.26 -7.91 -0.91
N ASP A 194 -1.76 -7.58 -2.11
CA ASP A 194 -1.01 -8.52 -2.95
C ASP A 194 0.34 -8.90 -2.35
N ALA A 195 0.86 -8.08 -1.42
CA ALA A 195 2.16 -8.27 -0.79
C ALA A 195 2.02 -8.60 0.71
N ILE A 196 1.05 -7.99 1.39
CA ILE A 196 0.86 -8.10 2.84
C ILE A 196 -0.41 -8.89 3.12
N SER A 197 -0.37 -9.80 4.09
CA SER A 197 -1.53 -10.60 4.47
C SER A 197 -2.57 -9.76 5.23
N PHE A 198 -3.68 -9.44 4.57
CA PHE A 198 -4.83 -8.77 5.20
C PHE A 198 -5.40 -9.61 6.35
N ASN A 199 -5.57 -10.91 6.12
CA ASN A 199 -6.07 -11.85 7.13
C ASN A 199 -5.17 -11.90 8.36
N PHE A 200 -3.85 -11.85 8.20
CA PHE A 200 -2.98 -11.81 9.37
C PHE A 200 -3.29 -10.60 10.25
N ILE A 201 -3.46 -9.41 9.66
CA ILE A 201 -3.65 -8.12 10.36
C ILE A 201 -5.06 -8.01 10.97
N PHE A 202 -6.11 -8.34 10.23
CA PHE A 202 -7.49 -8.03 10.61
C PHE A 202 -8.29 -9.18 11.20
N HIS A 203 -7.77 -10.41 11.20
CA HIS A 203 -8.46 -11.55 11.82
C HIS A 203 -8.57 -11.39 13.34
N ASP A 204 -9.75 -11.69 13.89
CA ASP A 204 -10.09 -11.47 15.30
C ASP A 204 -9.76 -12.67 16.22
N GLY A 205 -9.36 -13.81 15.63
CA GLY A 205 -8.98 -15.01 16.38
C GLY A 205 -7.81 -14.81 17.33
N ILE A 206 -7.88 -15.49 18.49
CA ILE A 206 -6.83 -15.49 19.51
C ILE A 206 -5.56 -16.16 18.94
N ARG A 207 -4.42 -15.49 19.13
CA ARG A 207 -3.11 -15.97 18.68
C ARG A 207 -2.40 -16.71 19.82
N ALA A 208 -1.80 -17.85 19.52
CA ALA A 208 -0.99 -18.57 20.50
C ALA A 208 0.36 -17.87 20.75
N ASN A 209 0.92 -17.22 19.73
CA ASN A 209 2.21 -16.53 19.80
C ASN A 209 2.03 -15.04 20.13
N ALA A 210 2.40 -14.64 21.35
CA ALA A 210 2.30 -13.26 21.82
C ALA A 210 3.09 -12.24 20.97
N ALA A 211 4.23 -12.64 20.39
CA ALA A 211 5.02 -11.74 19.55
C ALA A 211 4.35 -11.50 18.19
N GLU A 212 3.66 -12.50 17.65
CA GLU A 212 2.87 -12.37 16.41
C GLU A 212 1.62 -11.54 16.66
N ASP A 213 0.97 -11.71 17.81
CA ASP A 213 -0.17 -10.88 18.17
C ASP A 213 0.21 -9.41 18.37
N GLY A 214 1.35 -9.16 19.05
CA GLY A 214 1.90 -7.81 19.19
C GLY A 214 2.19 -7.16 17.84
N LEU A 215 2.80 -7.89 16.91
CA LEU A 215 3.02 -7.41 15.54
C LEU A 215 1.71 -7.15 14.80
N ARG A 216 0.72 -8.04 14.91
CA ARG A 216 -0.60 -7.88 14.30
C ARG A 216 -1.27 -6.58 14.77
N LEU A 217 -1.28 -6.35 16.09
CA LEU A 217 -1.86 -5.14 16.68
C LEU A 217 -1.11 -3.88 16.25
N GLU A 218 0.24 -3.91 16.25
CA GLU A 218 1.10 -2.82 15.76
C GLU A 218 0.74 -2.45 14.30
N LEU A 219 0.65 -3.45 13.41
CA LEU A 219 0.35 -3.25 12.00
C LEU A 219 -1.10 -2.80 11.75
N LYS A 220 -2.06 -3.33 12.53
CA LYS A 220 -3.47 -2.90 12.48
C LYS A 220 -3.60 -1.44 12.88
N GLU A 221 -2.94 -1.04 13.97
CA GLU A 221 -2.92 0.35 14.43
C GLU A 221 -2.27 1.27 13.39
N PHE A 222 -1.11 0.87 12.84
CA PHE A 222 -0.41 1.63 11.80
C PHE A 222 -1.32 1.90 10.60
N ILE A 223 -1.93 0.87 10.01
CA ILE A 223 -2.66 1.03 8.75
C ILE A 223 -3.99 1.76 8.93
N VAL A 224 -4.69 1.53 10.05
CA VAL A 224 -5.93 2.24 10.38
C VAL A 224 -5.63 3.72 10.62
N THR A 225 -4.54 4.02 11.33
CA THR A 225 -4.10 5.40 11.57
C THR A 225 -3.70 6.09 10.26
N ALA A 226 -2.94 5.41 9.39
CA ALA A 226 -2.55 5.93 8.08
C ALA A 226 -3.76 6.21 7.19
N GLY A 227 -4.73 5.28 7.17
CA GLY A 227 -6.00 5.46 6.46
C GLY A 227 -6.81 6.63 7.00
N ALA A 228 -6.89 6.80 8.32
CA ALA A 228 -7.62 7.90 8.94
C ALA A 228 -7.02 9.27 8.60
N ILE A 229 -5.68 9.41 8.69
CA ILE A 229 -4.97 10.63 8.30
C ILE A 229 -5.24 10.95 6.83
N LEU A 230 -5.15 9.95 5.95
CA LEU A 230 -5.41 10.13 4.52
C LEU A 230 -6.85 10.57 4.24
N LEU A 231 -7.84 9.96 4.91
CA LEU A 231 -9.24 10.37 4.78
C LEU A 231 -9.48 11.78 5.32
N TYR A 232 -8.85 12.14 6.44
CA TYR A 232 -8.94 13.48 7.00
C TYR A 232 -8.36 14.54 6.04
N ASP A 233 -7.20 14.27 5.45
CA ASP A 233 -6.60 15.15 4.45
C ASP A 233 -7.49 15.28 3.20
N VAL A 234 -8.09 14.18 2.74
CA VAL A 234 -9.07 14.22 1.65
C VAL A 234 -10.26 15.10 2.02
N PHE A 235 -10.82 14.98 3.22
CA PHE A 235 -11.90 15.85 3.68
C PHE A 235 -11.50 17.32 3.62
N ARG A 236 -10.37 17.65 4.25
CA ARG A 236 -9.87 19.02 4.40
C ARG A 236 -9.46 19.67 3.08
N PHE A 237 -8.82 18.93 2.18
CA PHE A 237 -8.23 19.52 0.97
C PHE A 237 -9.03 19.25 -0.31
N CYS A 238 -9.88 18.21 -0.34
CA CYS A 238 -10.65 17.86 -1.53
C CYS A 238 -12.15 18.15 -1.42
N PHE A 239 -12.72 18.21 -0.21
CA PHE A 239 -14.16 18.41 -0.02
C PHE A 239 -14.51 19.71 0.68
N GLN A 240 -13.68 20.16 1.62
CA GLN A 240 -13.94 21.41 2.31
C GLN A 240 -13.72 22.62 1.39
N ILE A 241 -14.83 23.11 0.83
CA ILE A 241 -14.84 24.29 -0.05
C ILE A 241 -15.03 25.53 0.82
N PRO A 242 -14.08 26.49 0.84
CA PRO A 242 -14.25 27.71 1.61
C PRO A 242 -15.53 28.44 1.20
N THR A 243 -16.29 28.99 2.15
CA THR A 243 -17.61 29.60 1.93
C THR A 243 -17.59 30.68 0.82
N LYS A 244 -16.48 31.43 0.72
CA LYS A 244 -16.26 32.50 -0.28
C LYS A 244 -15.95 32.00 -1.69
N THR A 245 -15.69 30.70 -1.86
CA THR A 245 -15.35 30.09 -3.15
C THR A 245 -16.61 29.47 -3.76
N ALA A 246 -16.93 29.83 -5.00
CA ALA A 246 -17.98 29.15 -5.75
C ALA A 246 -17.56 27.70 -6.02
N ILE A 247 -18.50 26.75 -5.92
CA ILE A 247 -18.23 25.32 -6.10
C ILE A 247 -17.51 25.03 -7.44
N GLY A 248 -17.94 25.68 -8.53
CA GLY A 248 -17.31 25.52 -9.86
C GLY A 248 -15.89 26.07 -9.98
N GLY A 249 -15.44 26.91 -9.02
CA GLY A 249 -14.09 27.46 -8.96
C GLY A 249 -13.14 26.69 -8.03
N PHE A 250 -13.61 25.64 -7.36
CA PHE A 250 -12.77 24.88 -6.42
C PHE A 250 -11.73 24.01 -7.17
N ASN A 251 -10.46 24.22 -6.84
CA ASN A 251 -9.36 23.56 -7.54
C ASN A 251 -9.06 22.18 -6.94
N HIS A 252 -9.81 21.17 -7.38
CA HIS A 252 -9.61 19.77 -6.96
C HIS A 252 -8.20 19.25 -7.23
N ARG A 253 -7.54 19.74 -8.28
CA ARG A 253 -6.18 19.33 -8.63
C ARG A 253 -5.18 19.80 -7.58
N LEU A 254 -5.38 20.99 -7.02
CA LEU A 254 -4.55 21.50 -5.93
C LEU A 254 -4.79 20.67 -4.65
N GLY A 255 -6.05 20.44 -4.28
CA GLY A 255 -6.39 19.59 -3.14
C GLY A 255 -5.76 18.21 -3.20
N ARG A 256 -5.86 17.55 -4.36
CA ARG A 256 -5.22 16.24 -4.59
C ARG A 256 -3.69 16.28 -4.46
N LYS A 257 -3.04 17.38 -4.87
CA LYS A 257 -1.58 17.54 -4.71
C LYS A 257 -1.19 17.67 -3.25
N GLU A 258 -1.95 18.41 -2.45
CA GLU A 258 -1.73 18.53 -1.00
C GLU A 258 -1.88 17.17 -0.31
N VAL A 259 -2.97 16.45 -0.61
CA VAL A 259 -3.18 15.07 -0.10
C VAL A 259 -2.00 14.16 -0.45
N ALA A 260 -1.52 14.21 -1.70
CA ALA A 260 -0.38 13.39 -2.12
C ALA A 260 0.91 13.76 -1.38
N ALA A 261 1.16 15.05 -1.15
CA ALA A 261 2.33 15.53 -0.45
C ALA A 261 2.32 15.14 1.04
N ASN A 262 1.15 15.21 1.69
CA ASN A 262 0.99 14.79 3.07
C ASN A 262 1.10 13.27 3.22
N TYR A 263 0.45 12.51 2.33
CA TYR A 263 0.51 11.05 2.34
C TYR A 263 1.96 10.54 2.29
N ALA A 264 2.78 11.10 1.40
CA ALA A 264 4.19 10.76 1.27
C ALA A 264 5.04 11.08 2.51
N LYS A 265 4.68 12.12 3.27
CA LYS A 265 5.40 12.53 4.49
C LYS A 265 4.91 11.79 5.74
N ALA A 266 3.67 11.33 5.74
CA ALA A 266 2.98 10.83 6.92
C ALA A 266 3.79 9.76 7.69
N PRO A 267 4.45 8.76 7.07
CA PRO A 267 5.19 7.72 7.80
C PRO A 267 6.40 8.22 8.58
N THR A 268 6.88 9.43 8.26
CA THR A 268 8.01 10.10 8.94
C THR A 268 7.56 11.09 10.02
N GLN A 269 6.25 11.26 10.21
CA GLN A 269 5.65 12.20 11.15
C GLN A 269 4.78 11.46 12.17
N GLU A 270 4.65 12.01 13.38
CA GLU A 270 3.72 11.48 14.37
C GLU A 270 2.27 11.56 13.84
N PRO A 271 1.41 10.57 14.13
CA PRO A 271 1.65 9.39 14.98
C PRO A 271 2.29 8.19 14.26
N LEU A 272 2.57 8.27 12.95
CA LEU A 272 3.08 7.11 12.21
C LEU A 272 4.58 6.90 12.38
N ALA A 273 5.35 7.93 12.73
CA ALA A 273 6.80 7.87 12.92
C ALA A 273 7.26 6.81 13.93
N ARG A 274 6.46 6.56 14.97
CA ARG A 274 6.77 5.59 16.04
C ARG A 274 6.79 4.11 15.63
N PHE A 275 6.06 3.73 14.57
CA PHE A 275 5.96 2.33 14.14
C PHE A 275 7.26 1.81 13.51
N SER A 276 7.51 0.51 13.51
CA SER A 276 8.70 -0.04 12.82
C SER A 276 8.49 -0.11 11.30
N LYS A 277 9.50 0.31 10.52
CA LYS A 277 9.47 0.29 9.04
C LYS A 277 10.29 -0.87 8.47
N SER A 278 10.33 -1.98 9.20
CA SER A 278 11.12 -3.14 8.81
C SER A 278 10.35 -4.02 7.83
N LEU A 279 10.75 -3.98 6.54
CA LEU A 279 10.15 -4.79 5.48
C LEU A 279 10.12 -6.28 5.83
N GLY A 280 11.22 -6.82 6.37
CA GLY A 280 11.36 -8.25 6.68
C GLY A 280 10.40 -8.78 7.75
N ARG A 281 9.90 -7.91 8.63
CA ARG A 281 8.93 -8.25 9.69
C ARG A 281 7.50 -8.35 9.16
N LEU A 282 7.21 -7.88 7.94
CA LEU A 282 5.84 -7.89 7.44
C LEU A 282 5.33 -9.32 7.22
N PRO A 283 4.03 -9.57 7.46
CA PRO A 283 3.39 -10.83 7.12
C PRO A 283 3.15 -10.87 5.61
N ALA A 284 3.87 -11.74 4.90
CA ALA A 284 3.70 -11.91 3.47
C ALA A 284 2.31 -12.48 3.14
N SER A 285 1.72 -11.99 2.07
CA SER A 285 0.43 -12.48 1.55
C SER A 285 0.53 -13.96 1.13
N PRO A 286 -0.51 -14.80 1.32
CA PRO A 286 -0.48 -16.19 0.84
C PRO A 286 -0.28 -16.33 -0.68
N ILE A 287 -0.63 -15.30 -1.44
CA ILE A 287 -0.46 -15.23 -2.90
C ILE A 287 0.90 -14.62 -3.32
N PHE A 288 1.84 -14.46 -2.39
CA PHE A 288 3.18 -13.98 -2.70
C PHE A 288 3.89 -14.98 -3.61
N GLU A 289 4.30 -14.57 -4.81
CA GLU A 289 4.88 -15.49 -5.77
C GLU A 289 6.35 -15.75 -5.43
N MET A 290 6.72 -17.02 -5.28
CA MET A 290 8.11 -17.44 -5.36
C MET A 290 8.51 -17.61 -6.82
N LYS A 291 9.70 -17.13 -7.20
CA LYS A 291 10.29 -17.49 -8.49
C LYS A 291 10.37 -19.02 -8.57
N LYS A 292 9.68 -19.64 -9.53
CA LYS A 292 9.91 -21.06 -9.84
C LYS A 292 11.40 -21.23 -10.10
N LYS A 293 12.09 -22.04 -9.28
CA LYS A 293 13.44 -22.48 -9.61
C LYS A 293 13.33 -23.22 -10.94
N VAL A 294 13.82 -22.62 -12.02
CA VAL A 294 14.02 -23.34 -13.28
C VAL A 294 15.13 -24.35 -13.01
N VAL A 295 14.77 -25.55 -12.59
CA VAL A 295 15.68 -26.69 -12.58
C VAL A 295 15.90 -27.01 -14.05
N LYS A 296 17.02 -26.56 -14.62
CA LYS A 296 17.47 -27.12 -15.90
C LYS A 296 17.63 -28.61 -15.66
N ALA A 297 16.80 -29.42 -16.30
CA ALA A 297 17.09 -30.84 -16.44
C ALA A 297 18.53 -30.93 -16.98
N LYS A 298 19.41 -31.65 -16.28
CA LYS A 298 20.64 -32.12 -16.91
C LYS A 298 20.17 -33.02 -18.05
N MET A 299 20.08 -32.47 -19.26
CA MET A 299 20.21 -33.32 -20.43
C MET A 299 21.62 -33.88 -20.32
N ALA A 300 21.71 -35.17 -20.00
CA ALA A 300 22.93 -35.93 -20.22
C ALA A 300 23.30 -35.68 -21.69
N ALA A 301 24.44 -35.04 -21.90
CA ALA A 301 25.03 -34.95 -23.22
C ALA A 301 25.55 -36.34 -23.56
N ASP A 302 24.66 -37.23 -24.02
CA ASP A 302 25.07 -38.36 -24.84
C ASP A 302 25.34 -37.79 -26.24
N LEU A 303 26.46 -37.07 -26.35
CA LEU A 303 27.10 -36.84 -27.62
C LEU A 303 27.94 -38.10 -27.89
N PRO A 304 27.71 -38.82 -29.00
CA PRO A 304 28.62 -39.89 -29.38
C PRO A 304 30.00 -39.29 -29.66
N ASP A 305 31.03 -39.88 -29.06
CA ASP A 305 32.42 -39.50 -29.29
C ASP A 305 32.70 -39.50 -30.79
N ALA A 306 33.19 -38.36 -31.28
CA ALA A 306 33.68 -38.23 -32.63
C ALA A 306 35.10 -38.82 -32.70
N GLU A 307 35.19 -39.92 -33.46
CA GLU A 307 36.36 -40.44 -34.21
C GLU A 307 37.21 -41.58 -33.61
N GLY A 308 37.09 -42.76 -34.27
CA GLY A 308 38.13 -43.81 -34.42
C GLY A 308 38.07 -44.94 -33.38
N TRP A 309 37.60 -46.15 -33.65
CA TRP A 309 37.61 -47.00 -34.86
C TRP A 309 36.29 -47.78 -35.00
#